data_AF-A0A955C322-F1
#
_entry.id   AF-A0A955C322-F1
#
_cell.length_a   1.000
_cell.length_b   1.000
_cell.length_c   1.000
_cell.angle_alpha   90.00
_cell.angle_beta   90.00
_cell.angle_gamma   90.00
#
_symmetry.space_group_name_H-M   'P 1'
#
loop_
_entity.id
_entity.type
_entity.pdbx_description
1 polymer ?
#
loop_
_entity_poly.entity_id
_entity_poly.type
_entity_poly.pdbx_seq_one_letter_code
_entity_poly.pdbx_strand_id
1 'polypeptide(L)'
;MTAIAFGLVGREIHRLRMRNAAIEELELGWRSCRGTRSSLERRGSRGTVYYDDKINGMWLPSFICRSLGINVLPRIVKVYVIPRKDEDVRLLRHFPFLESISVAGNRYADDGIKYLSERNQIEELHLYAGLYVTPSGMAHCKNLTRLTNLSLGGRCITDDDLTKLALIPNLKVLYLYHAPVSDQAGAVVAQLAAVEEIQLSNCPIGDDGIAKLSRSSSIDVLTIYECEVTMEGILRFLRNNPEWEWSCGSDVKGYYRKSDQFRRKRNP
;
A
#
# COMPACT_ATOMS: atom_id res chain seq x y z
N MET A 1 5.69 19.11 -19.70
CA MET A 1 5.64 19.99 -18.51
C MET A 1 4.89 19.25 -17.40
N THR A 2 5.50 19.10 -16.23
CA THR A 2 4.82 18.62 -15.02
C THR A 2 4.17 19.83 -14.37
N ALA A 3 2.84 19.86 -14.30
CA ALA A 3 2.12 20.85 -13.53
C ALA A 3 1.64 20.15 -12.27
N ILE A 4 2.32 20.37 -11.16
CA ILE A 4 1.72 20.02 -9.86
C ILE A 4 0.73 21.14 -9.59
N ALA A 5 -0.55 20.88 -9.83
CA ALA A 5 -1.60 21.77 -9.38
C ALA A 5 -1.79 21.49 -7.89
N PHE A 6 -1.13 22.28 -7.05
CA PHE A 6 -1.58 22.44 -5.68
C PHE A 6 -2.88 23.23 -5.74
N GLY A 7 -4.01 22.53 -5.65
CA GLY A 7 -5.26 23.19 -5.31
C GLY A 7 -5.17 23.60 -3.84
N LEU A 8 -4.70 24.81 -3.56
CA LEU A 8 -4.88 25.44 -2.25
C LEU A 8 -6.36 25.78 -2.09
N VAL A 9 -7.11 24.86 -1.49
CA VAL A 9 -8.39 25.21 -0.87
C VAL A 9 -8.12 25.34 0.62
N GLY A 10 -7.61 26.51 1.02
CA GLY A 10 -7.05 26.72 2.36
C GLY A 10 -5.58 26.31 2.47
N ARG A 11 -5.19 25.54 3.50
CA ARG A 11 -3.80 25.06 3.74
C ARG A 11 -3.71 23.52 3.86
N GLU A 12 -4.67 22.76 3.34
CA GLU A 12 -4.53 21.32 3.10
C GLU A 12 -4.20 21.06 1.63
N ILE A 13 -3.34 20.07 1.38
CA ILE A 13 -2.82 19.73 0.04
C ILE A 13 -3.67 18.59 -0.51
N HIS A 14 -4.59 18.88 -1.44
CA HIS A 14 -5.02 17.87 -2.39
C HIS A 14 -3.94 17.79 -3.47
N ARG A 15 -3.22 16.67 -3.54
CA ARG A 15 -2.21 16.49 -4.59
C ARG A 15 -2.90 16.04 -5.87
N LEU A 16 -3.24 17.01 -6.71
CA LEU A 16 -3.57 16.77 -8.11
C LEU A 16 -2.29 16.89 -8.92
N ARG A 17 -1.57 15.77 -9.08
CA ARG A 17 -0.35 15.77 -9.89
C ARG A 17 -0.74 15.64 -11.36
N MET A 18 -0.46 16.65 -12.18
CA MET A 18 -0.67 16.58 -13.62
C MET A 18 0.66 16.46 -14.38
N ARG A 19 0.72 15.58 -15.37
CA ARG A 19 1.82 15.49 -16.33
C ARG A 19 1.25 15.39 -17.73
N ASN A 20 1.74 16.23 -18.64
CA ASN A 20 1.32 16.22 -20.05
C ASN A 20 -0.22 16.25 -20.22
N ALA A 21 -0.88 17.14 -19.46
CA ALA A 21 -2.32 17.33 -19.38
C ALA A 21 -3.13 16.21 -18.69
N ALA A 22 -2.58 15.03 -18.36
CA ALA A 22 -3.29 13.98 -17.61
C ALA A 22 -3.22 14.20 -16.09
N ILE A 23 -4.28 13.85 -15.35
CA ILE A 23 -4.31 13.89 -13.88
C ILE A 23 -3.76 12.55 -13.39
N GLU A 24 -2.51 12.51 -12.97
CA GLU A 24 -1.91 11.27 -12.52
C GLU A 24 -2.52 10.83 -11.18
N GLU A 25 -2.70 11.74 -10.20
CA GLU A 25 -3.02 11.39 -8.80
C GLU A 25 -4.22 12.14 -8.25
N LEU A 26 -5.12 11.41 -7.58
CA LEU A 26 -6.20 11.98 -6.79
C LEU A 26 -6.30 11.29 -5.41
N GLU A 27 -5.89 12.00 -4.37
CA GLU A 27 -6.13 11.60 -2.98
C GLU A 27 -7.56 12.00 -2.56
N LEU A 28 -8.43 11.01 -2.33
CA LEU A 28 -9.80 11.21 -1.86
C LEU A 28 -9.91 10.75 -0.40
N GLY A 29 -10.03 11.70 0.53
CA GLY A 29 -10.35 11.41 1.93
C GLY A 29 -11.84 11.11 2.09
N TRP A 30 -12.26 9.86 1.97
CA TRP A 30 -13.68 9.50 2.09
C TRP A 30 -14.14 9.56 3.57
N ARG A 31 -14.95 10.56 3.93
CA ARG A 31 -15.76 10.54 5.17
C ARG A 31 -17.26 10.80 4.90
N SER A 32 -18.07 9.75 4.78
CA SER A 32 -19.52 9.78 5.01
C SER A 32 -19.90 10.30 6.41
N CYS A 33 -21.06 10.92 6.47
CA CYS A 33 -21.63 11.54 7.65
C CYS A 33 -22.44 10.50 8.46
N ARG A 34 -22.40 10.55 9.79
CA ARG A 34 -23.56 10.09 10.58
C ARG A 34 -24.61 11.20 10.47
N GLY A 35 -25.73 10.93 9.83
CA GLY A 35 -26.87 11.84 9.77
C GLY A 35 -27.00 12.67 8.48
N THR A 36 -28.20 13.21 8.27
CA THR A 36 -28.68 14.00 7.12
C THR A 36 -28.01 15.38 6.94
N ARG A 37 -26.82 15.59 7.50
CA ARG A 37 -26.05 16.83 7.34
C ARG A 37 -24.79 16.56 6.54
N SER A 38 -24.82 16.95 5.26
CA SER A 38 -23.68 17.06 4.36
C SER A 38 -22.86 18.31 4.73
N SER A 39 -22.06 18.21 5.79
CA SER A 39 -21.02 19.21 6.11
C SER A 39 -20.30 18.72 7.37
N LEU A 40 -19.16 18.05 7.23
CA LEU A 40 -18.29 17.78 8.37
C LEU A 40 -17.00 18.57 8.20
N GLU A 41 -17.06 19.77 8.77
CA GLU A 41 -15.93 20.66 9.03
C GLU A 41 -14.78 19.89 9.71
N ARG A 42 -13.57 20.00 9.17
CA ARG A 42 -12.38 19.92 10.00
C ARG A 42 -12.00 21.34 10.38
N ARG A 43 -12.41 21.80 11.57
CA ARG A 43 -11.77 22.94 12.24
C ARG A 43 -10.42 22.47 12.78
N GLY A 44 -9.39 22.59 11.96
CA GLY A 44 -8.00 22.62 12.37
C GLY A 44 -7.35 23.87 11.77
N SER A 45 -6.20 24.28 12.28
CA SER A 45 -5.46 25.51 11.91
C SER A 45 -4.99 25.60 10.44
N ARG A 46 -5.52 24.77 9.53
CA ARG A 46 -5.02 24.51 8.17
C ARG A 46 -6.11 24.49 7.06
N GLY A 47 -7.27 25.11 7.26
CA GLY A 47 -8.28 25.29 6.20
C GLY A 47 -9.25 24.11 6.01
N THR A 48 -10.41 24.36 5.40
CA THR A 48 -11.56 23.45 5.33
C THR A 48 -11.82 22.97 3.90
N VAL A 49 -11.95 21.66 3.71
CA VAL A 49 -12.31 21.03 2.43
C VAL A 49 -13.78 20.58 2.50
N TYR A 50 -14.57 20.97 1.50
CA TYR A 50 -15.98 20.66 1.39
C TYR A 50 -16.23 19.49 0.41
N TYR A 51 -16.79 18.40 0.92
CA TYR A 51 -17.26 17.24 0.15
C TYR A 51 -18.78 17.32 0.01
N ASP A 52 -19.25 18.26 -0.80
CA ASP A 52 -20.67 18.64 -0.82
C ASP A 52 -21.43 18.07 -2.02
N ASP A 53 -20.71 17.54 -3.02
CA ASP A 53 -21.29 17.08 -4.27
C ASP A 53 -21.26 15.55 -4.34
N LYS A 54 -22.45 14.94 -4.22
CA LYS A 54 -22.64 13.50 -4.43
C LYS A 54 -22.98 13.23 -5.89
N ILE A 55 -22.01 12.76 -6.68
CA ILE A 55 -22.21 12.41 -8.09
C ILE A 55 -22.10 10.90 -8.27
N ASN A 56 -23.12 10.28 -8.87
CA ASN A 56 -23.17 8.83 -9.14
C ASN A 56 -22.88 7.95 -7.90
N GLY A 57 -23.34 8.40 -6.73
CA GLY A 57 -23.12 7.71 -5.45
C GLY A 57 -21.80 8.03 -4.75
N MET A 58 -20.89 8.75 -5.42
CA MET A 58 -19.57 9.13 -4.91
C MET A 58 -19.56 10.57 -4.38
N TRP A 59 -18.97 10.75 -3.21
CA TRP A 59 -18.71 12.08 -2.66
C TRP A 59 -17.38 12.60 -3.20
N LEU A 60 -17.43 13.67 -3.97
CA LEU A 60 -16.24 14.33 -4.50
C LEU A 60 -16.03 15.67 -3.78
N PRO A 61 -14.77 16.10 -3.60
CA PRO A 61 -14.48 17.48 -3.27
C PRO A 61 -15.17 18.42 -4.25
N SER A 62 -15.86 19.44 -3.74
CA SER A 62 -16.65 20.38 -4.55
C SER A 62 -15.85 21.05 -5.68
N PHE A 63 -14.54 21.25 -5.51
CA PHE A 63 -13.68 21.81 -6.56
C PHE A 63 -13.56 20.90 -7.79
N ILE A 64 -13.59 19.56 -7.63
CA ILE A 64 -13.58 18.63 -8.77
C ILE A 64 -14.85 18.82 -9.57
N CYS A 65 -15.99 18.86 -8.90
CA CYS A 65 -17.30 19.01 -9.52
C CYS A 65 -17.45 20.38 -10.20
N ARG A 66 -17.03 21.46 -9.53
CA ARG A 66 -17.22 22.83 -10.00
C ARG A 66 -16.17 23.32 -10.99
N SER A 67 -14.92 22.87 -10.86
CA SER A 67 -13.78 23.43 -11.61
C SER A 67 -13.23 22.50 -12.67
N LEU A 68 -13.23 21.19 -12.44
CA LEU A 68 -12.66 20.20 -13.36
C LEU A 68 -13.74 19.45 -14.15
N GLY A 69 -14.94 19.34 -13.58
CA GLY A 69 -16.01 18.48 -14.09
C GLY A 69 -15.70 17.00 -13.93
N ILE A 70 -16.73 16.16 -13.99
CA ILE A 70 -16.58 14.69 -13.87
C ILE A 70 -15.84 14.04 -15.04
N ASN A 71 -15.66 14.76 -16.15
CA ASN A 71 -14.89 14.30 -17.31
C ASN A 71 -13.41 14.07 -16.99
N VAL A 72 -12.98 14.51 -15.81
CA VAL A 72 -11.64 14.28 -15.29
C VAL A 72 -11.42 12.87 -14.74
N LEU A 73 -12.50 12.17 -14.34
CA LEU A 73 -12.40 10.86 -13.67
C LEU A 73 -11.71 9.78 -14.51
N PRO A 74 -11.95 9.68 -15.84
CA PRO A 74 -11.19 8.79 -16.71
C PRO A 74 -9.71 9.14 -16.86
N ARG A 75 -9.26 10.30 -16.41
CA ARG A 75 -7.84 10.68 -16.51
C ARG A 75 -7.03 10.25 -15.30
N ILE A 76 -7.70 9.86 -14.22
CA ILE A 76 -7.11 9.51 -12.94
C ILE A 76 -6.67 8.05 -12.99
N VAL A 77 -5.38 7.84 -12.74
CA VAL A 77 -4.76 6.51 -12.74
C VAL A 77 -4.34 6.06 -11.35
N LYS A 78 -4.23 6.97 -10.37
CA LYS A 78 -3.97 6.60 -8.97
C LYS A 78 -4.87 7.30 -7.97
N VAL A 79 -5.33 6.53 -7.00
CA VAL A 79 -6.25 6.98 -5.96
C VAL A 79 -5.86 6.48 -4.57
N TYR A 80 -6.08 7.34 -3.59
CA TYR A 80 -6.12 6.95 -2.18
C TYR A 80 -7.56 7.05 -1.69
N VAL A 81 -8.05 6.02 -0.99
CA VAL A 81 -9.43 5.91 -0.51
C VAL A 81 -9.51 5.36 0.90
N ILE A 82 -10.57 5.74 1.63
CA ILE A 82 -10.90 5.21 2.97
C ILE A 82 -12.34 4.66 2.97
N PRO A 83 -12.57 3.47 2.39
CA PRO A 83 -13.90 2.90 2.30
C PRO A 83 -14.44 2.55 3.68
N ARG A 84 -15.76 2.67 3.85
CA ARG A 84 -16.46 2.26 5.07
C ARG A 84 -17.06 0.87 4.99
N LYS A 85 -17.11 0.30 3.79
CA LYS A 85 -17.73 -0.96 3.40
C LYS A 85 -17.34 -1.27 1.96
N ASP A 86 -17.56 -2.50 1.54
CA ASP A 86 -17.17 -2.96 0.19
C ASP A 86 -17.91 -2.21 -0.93
N GLU A 87 -19.12 -1.71 -0.69
CA GLU A 87 -19.82 -0.93 -1.70
C GLU A 87 -19.13 0.41 -2.02
N ASP A 88 -18.36 0.97 -1.08
CA ASP A 88 -17.58 2.18 -1.33
C ASP A 88 -16.40 1.89 -2.28
N VAL A 89 -15.80 0.70 -2.19
CA VAL A 89 -14.74 0.25 -3.11
C VAL A 89 -15.29 0.13 -4.53
N ARG A 90 -16.55 -0.30 -4.69
CA ARG A 90 -17.21 -0.39 -6.01
C ARG A 90 -17.41 0.96 -6.71
N LEU A 91 -17.34 2.07 -5.98
CA LEU A 91 -17.38 3.41 -6.58
C LEU A 91 -16.14 3.69 -7.44
N LEU A 92 -15.09 2.90 -7.30
CA LEU A 92 -13.90 2.99 -8.15
C LEU A 92 -14.17 2.67 -9.63
N ARG A 93 -15.35 2.12 -9.96
CA ARG A 93 -15.84 1.99 -11.35
C ARG A 93 -15.82 3.29 -12.14
N HIS A 94 -15.92 4.43 -11.45
CA HIS A 94 -15.91 5.75 -12.07
C HIS A 94 -14.53 6.21 -12.54
N PHE A 95 -13.47 5.49 -12.17
CA PHE A 95 -12.10 5.71 -12.62
C PHE A 95 -11.65 4.52 -13.48
N PRO A 96 -12.02 4.46 -14.78
CA PRO A 96 -11.81 3.26 -15.60
C PRO A 96 -10.33 2.87 -15.80
N PHE A 97 -9.39 3.81 -15.66
CA PHE A 97 -7.97 3.61 -15.94
C PHE A 97 -7.09 3.57 -14.69
N LEU A 98 -7.63 3.17 -13.53
CA LEU A 98 -6.83 3.03 -12.31
C LEU A 98 -5.74 1.97 -12.45
N GLU A 99 -4.51 2.39 -12.22
CA GLU A 99 -3.29 1.59 -12.15
C GLU A 99 -2.80 1.44 -10.71
N SER A 100 -3.01 2.43 -9.84
CA SER A 100 -2.53 2.40 -8.45
C SER A 100 -3.59 2.79 -7.43
N ILE A 101 -3.79 1.94 -6.42
CA ILE A 101 -4.87 2.08 -5.44
C ILE A 101 -4.31 1.91 -4.04
N SER A 102 -4.44 2.95 -3.23
CA SER A 102 -4.21 2.88 -1.80
C SER A 102 -5.53 2.88 -1.05
N VAL A 103 -5.81 1.78 -0.35
CA VAL A 103 -6.98 1.63 0.51
C VAL A 103 -6.54 1.69 1.97
N ALA A 104 -6.96 2.76 2.64
CA ALA A 104 -6.77 2.96 4.06
C ALA A 104 -8.07 2.74 4.84
N GLY A 105 -7.96 2.67 6.15
CA GLY A 105 -9.08 2.28 7.00
C GLY A 105 -9.34 0.78 6.95
N ASN A 106 -10.29 0.33 7.76
CA ASN A 106 -10.39 -1.06 8.16
C ASN A 106 -11.76 -1.67 8.02
N ARG A 107 -12.58 -1.17 7.10
CA ARG A 107 -13.98 -1.59 6.99
C ARG A 107 -14.37 -2.19 5.63
N TYR A 108 -13.38 -2.44 4.78
CA TYR A 108 -13.55 -3.30 3.61
C TYR A 108 -13.15 -4.73 3.98
N ALA A 109 -13.67 -5.69 3.23
CA ALA A 109 -13.48 -7.12 3.39
C ALA A 109 -13.29 -7.79 2.02
N ASP A 110 -13.60 -9.08 1.93
CA ASP A 110 -13.33 -9.93 0.76
C ASP A 110 -14.05 -9.47 -0.50
N ASP A 111 -15.29 -8.97 -0.40
CA ASP A 111 -16.04 -8.51 -1.58
C ASP A 111 -15.42 -7.27 -2.22
N GLY A 112 -14.81 -6.40 -1.40
CA GLY A 112 -14.05 -5.24 -1.88
C GLY A 112 -12.81 -5.68 -2.64
N ILE A 113 -12.05 -6.63 -2.10
CA ILE A 113 -10.86 -7.18 -2.77
C ILE A 113 -11.22 -7.93 -4.05
N LYS A 114 -12.30 -8.72 -4.02
CA LYS A 114 -12.83 -9.39 -5.21
C LYS A 114 -13.13 -8.38 -6.33
N TYR A 115 -13.83 -7.31 -6.02
CA TYR A 115 -14.12 -6.26 -7.01
C TYR A 115 -12.83 -5.62 -7.57
N LEU A 116 -11.84 -5.32 -6.72
CA LEU A 116 -10.55 -4.81 -7.18
C LEU A 116 -9.84 -5.81 -8.09
N SER A 117 -9.92 -7.10 -7.78
CA SER A 117 -9.28 -8.18 -8.54
C SER A 117 -9.81 -8.38 -9.96
N GLU A 118 -11.01 -7.88 -10.25
CA GLU A 118 -11.61 -7.93 -11.59
C GLU A 118 -11.02 -6.85 -12.53
N ARG A 119 -10.12 -6.00 -12.00
CA ARG A 119 -9.52 -4.88 -12.71
C ARG A 119 -8.06 -5.15 -13.01
N ASN A 120 -7.84 -5.92 -14.08
CA ASN A 120 -6.52 -6.44 -14.44
C ASN A 120 -5.49 -5.39 -14.84
N GLN A 121 -5.86 -4.10 -14.95
CA GLN A 121 -4.95 -2.99 -15.18
C GLN A 121 -4.21 -2.48 -13.92
N ILE A 122 -4.57 -2.94 -12.72
CA ILE A 122 -3.92 -2.49 -11.49
C ILE A 122 -2.48 -3.03 -11.41
N GLU A 123 -1.54 -2.13 -11.18
CA GLU A 123 -0.10 -2.35 -11.03
C GLU A 123 0.33 -2.20 -9.56
N GLU A 124 -0.32 -1.31 -8.80
CA GLU A 124 -0.03 -1.10 -7.39
C GLU A 124 -1.31 -1.20 -6.53
N LEU A 125 -1.26 -2.03 -5.48
CA LEU A 125 -2.36 -2.19 -4.54
C LEU A 125 -1.82 -2.12 -3.11
N HIS A 126 -2.24 -1.10 -2.38
CA HIS A 126 -1.84 -0.90 -0.99
C HIS A 126 -3.03 -1.02 -0.05
N LEU A 127 -3.05 -2.08 0.76
CA LEU A 127 -4.12 -2.43 1.69
C LEU A 127 -3.61 -2.31 3.13
N TYR A 128 -3.43 -1.08 3.63
CA TYR A 128 -2.69 -0.84 4.88
C TYR A 128 -3.37 -1.31 6.18
N ALA A 129 -4.70 -1.53 6.16
CA ALA A 129 -5.45 -1.83 7.37
C ALA A 129 -6.65 -2.76 7.10
N GLY A 130 -6.47 -3.85 6.35
CA GLY A 130 -7.52 -4.79 5.98
C GLY A 130 -7.96 -5.72 7.12
N LEU A 131 -8.43 -5.19 8.26
CA LEU A 131 -8.81 -5.99 9.43
C LEU A 131 -9.90 -7.04 9.18
N TYR A 132 -10.68 -6.90 8.11
CA TYR A 132 -11.74 -7.85 7.75
C TYR A 132 -11.46 -8.60 6.44
N VAL A 133 -10.27 -8.45 5.86
CA VAL A 133 -9.85 -9.25 4.70
C VAL A 133 -9.40 -10.62 5.20
N THR A 134 -9.98 -11.68 4.67
CA THR A 134 -9.68 -13.06 5.03
C THR A 134 -8.81 -13.74 3.96
N PRO A 135 -8.33 -14.98 4.19
CA PRO A 135 -7.69 -15.80 3.17
C PRO A 135 -8.47 -15.90 1.85
N SER A 136 -9.81 -15.89 1.92
CA SER A 136 -10.68 -15.95 0.74
C SER A 136 -10.60 -14.67 -0.09
N GLY A 137 -10.61 -13.50 0.55
CA GLY A 137 -10.37 -12.21 -0.12
C GLY A 137 -9.00 -12.18 -0.78
N MET A 138 -7.96 -12.63 -0.08
CA MET A 138 -6.60 -12.67 -0.61
C MET A 138 -6.44 -13.60 -1.82
N ALA A 139 -7.18 -14.70 -1.88
CA ALA A 139 -7.14 -15.63 -3.01
C ALA A 139 -7.57 -14.98 -4.35
N HIS A 140 -8.29 -13.85 -4.30
CA HIS A 140 -8.64 -13.08 -5.49
C HIS A 140 -7.46 -12.31 -6.09
N CYS A 141 -6.41 -11.98 -5.30
CA CYS A 141 -5.26 -11.19 -5.78
C CYS A 141 -4.52 -11.86 -6.95
N LYS A 142 -4.62 -13.19 -7.11
CA LYS A 142 -4.06 -13.92 -8.27
C LYS A 142 -4.58 -13.43 -9.63
N ASN A 143 -5.75 -12.78 -9.66
CA ASN A 143 -6.32 -12.24 -10.90
C ASN A 143 -5.64 -10.92 -11.32
N LEU A 144 -4.96 -10.24 -10.39
CA LEU A 144 -4.22 -9.00 -10.64
C LEU A 144 -2.89 -9.29 -11.33
N THR A 145 -2.97 -9.78 -12.57
CA THR A 145 -1.81 -10.27 -13.33
C THR A 145 -0.79 -9.19 -13.69
N ARG A 146 -1.16 -7.91 -13.64
CA ARG A 146 -0.25 -6.77 -13.83
C ARG A 146 0.32 -6.20 -12.52
N LEU A 147 -0.06 -6.75 -11.37
CA LEU A 147 0.35 -6.24 -10.08
C LEU A 147 1.86 -6.43 -9.89
N THR A 148 2.57 -5.33 -9.66
CA THR A 148 3.99 -5.30 -9.34
C THR A 148 4.25 -4.93 -7.89
N ASN A 149 3.35 -4.16 -7.26
CA ASN A 149 3.53 -3.67 -5.91
C ASN A 149 2.31 -4.02 -5.05
N LEU A 150 2.54 -4.76 -3.97
CA LEU A 150 1.50 -5.14 -3.02
C LEU A 150 1.91 -4.76 -1.60
N SER A 151 1.07 -3.99 -0.93
CA SER A 151 1.17 -3.78 0.51
C SER A 151 -0.02 -4.42 1.20
N LEU A 152 0.24 -5.28 2.18
CA LEU A 152 -0.78 -5.92 3.00
C LEU A 152 -0.57 -5.54 4.46
N GLY A 153 -1.62 -5.01 5.07
CA GLY A 153 -1.63 -4.63 6.46
C GLY A 153 -2.79 -5.26 7.21
N GLY A 154 -2.51 -5.83 8.39
CA GLY A 154 -3.54 -6.33 9.30
C GLY A 154 -3.31 -7.75 9.78
N ARG A 155 -4.06 -8.10 10.82
CA ARG A 155 -3.83 -9.32 11.63
C ARG A 155 -4.34 -10.62 11.00
N CYS A 156 -4.83 -10.58 9.77
CA CYS A 156 -5.52 -11.70 9.13
C CYS A 156 -4.66 -12.41 8.07
N ILE A 157 -3.47 -11.90 7.78
CA ILE A 157 -2.53 -12.52 6.83
C ILE A 157 -1.62 -13.50 7.58
N THR A 158 -1.67 -14.77 7.21
CA THR A 158 -0.85 -15.84 7.81
C THR A 158 0.25 -16.33 6.87
N ASP A 159 1.16 -17.18 7.37
CA ASP A 159 2.21 -17.82 6.57
C ASP A 159 1.63 -18.58 5.35
N ASP A 160 0.48 -19.25 5.54
CA ASP A 160 -0.21 -19.99 4.49
C ASP A 160 -0.83 -19.06 3.44
N ASP A 161 -1.20 -17.85 3.80
CA ASP A 161 -1.75 -16.87 2.85
C ASP A 161 -0.70 -16.34 1.88
N LEU A 162 0.55 -16.25 2.32
CA LEU A 162 1.66 -15.82 1.48
C LEU A 162 1.93 -16.78 0.32
N THR A 163 1.59 -18.07 0.46
CA THR A 163 1.72 -19.05 -0.64
C THR A 163 0.88 -18.66 -1.86
N LYS A 164 -0.25 -17.96 -1.63
CA LYS A 164 -1.14 -17.51 -2.70
C LYS A 164 -0.52 -16.36 -3.51
N LEU A 165 0.45 -15.62 -2.94
CA LEU A 165 1.15 -14.55 -3.65
C LEU A 165 2.08 -15.08 -4.75
N ALA A 166 2.50 -16.35 -4.67
CA ALA A 166 3.25 -17.00 -5.75
C ALA A 166 2.46 -17.09 -7.07
N LEU A 167 1.13 -16.93 -7.01
CA LEU A 167 0.25 -16.91 -8.17
C LEU A 167 0.19 -15.52 -8.86
N ILE A 168 0.92 -14.53 -8.36
CA ILE A 168 1.02 -13.18 -8.94
C ILE A 168 2.38 -13.07 -9.64
N PRO A 169 2.47 -13.41 -10.94
CA PRO A 169 3.75 -13.67 -11.60
C PRO A 169 4.65 -12.45 -11.75
N ASN A 170 4.09 -11.24 -11.65
CA ASN A 170 4.81 -9.98 -11.84
C ASN A 170 5.05 -9.22 -10.52
N LEU A 171 4.76 -9.82 -9.37
CA LEU A 171 4.90 -9.16 -8.07
C LEU A 171 6.39 -8.95 -7.75
N LYS A 172 6.82 -7.68 -7.68
CA LYS A 172 8.21 -7.27 -7.42
C LYS A 172 8.42 -6.76 -6.01
N VAL A 173 7.43 -6.03 -5.48
CA VAL A 173 7.54 -5.36 -4.18
C VAL A 173 6.43 -5.88 -3.28
N LEU A 174 6.81 -6.45 -2.14
CA LEU A 174 5.89 -6.96 -1.13
C LEU A 174 6.14 -6.30 0.22
N TYR A 175 5.17 -5.55 0.71
CA TYR A 175 5.22 -4.96 2.05
C TYR A 175 4.18 -5.60 2.95
N LEU A 176 4.61 -6.11 4.12
CA LEU A 176 3.76 -6.69 5.14
C LEU A 176 3.81 -5.83 6.41
N TYR A 177 2.64 -5.39 6.87
CA TYR A 177 2.48 -4.54 8.05
C TYR A 177 1.56 -5.21 9.08
N HIS A 178 2.00 -5.36 10.32
CA HIS A 178 1.18 -5.94 11.39
C HIS A 178 0.58 -7.32 11.04
N ALA A 179 1.27 -8.08 10.19
CA ALA A 179 0.87 -9.41 9.78
C ALA A 179 1.45 -10.43 10.76
N PRO A 180 0.67 -11.38 11.30
CA PRO A 180 1.14 -12.42 12.21
C PRO A 180 1.92 -13.51 11.45
N VAL A 181 2.94 -13.11 10.70
CA VAL A 181 3.82 -13.99 9.93
C VAL A 181 5.02 -14.40 10.77
N SER A 182 5.27 -15.70 10.83
CA SER A 182 6.32 -16.31 11.68
C SER A 182 7.58 -16.63 10.88
N ASP A 183 8.56 -17.29 11.51
CA ASP A 183 9.74 -17.82 10.81
C ASP A 183 9.43 -18.84 9.70
N GLN A 184 8.20 -19.35 9.59
CA GLN A 184 7.81 -20.17 8.44
C GLN A 184 7.56 -19.33 7.19
N ALA A 185 7.11 -18.08 7.34
CA ALA A 185 6.94 -17.16 6.21
C ALA A 185 8.22 -16.99 5.40
N GLY A 186 9.39 -17.02 6.05
CA GLY A 186 10.67 -16.86 5.38
C GLY A 186 10.90 -17.88 4.26
N ALA A 187 10.48 -19.14 4.45
CA ALA A 187 10.59 -20.16 3.43
C ALA A 187 9.58 -19.99 2.29
N VAL A 188 8.37 -19.50 2.61
CA VAL A 188 7.32 -19.24 1.62
C VAL A 188 7.69 -18.05 0.74
N VAL A 189 8.11 -16.95 1.36
CA VAL A 189 8.54 -15.74 0.66
C VAL A 189 9.74 -16.01 -0.24
N ALA A 190 10.68 -16.86 0.18
CA ALA A 190 11.82 -17.24 -0.65
C ALA A 190 11.44 -17.95 -1.97
N GLN A 191 10.20 -18.46 -2.08
CA GLN A 191 9.69 -19.08 -3.31
C GLN A 191 9.00 -18.09 -4.26
N LEU A 192 8.83 -16.82 -3.87
CA LEU A 192 8.22 -15.80 -4.70
C LEU A 192 9.21 -15.33 -5.77
N ALA A 193 9.21 -16.01 -6.91
CA ALA A 193 10.26 -15.92 -7.94
C ALA A 193 10.47 -14.54 -8.58
N ALA A 194 9.52 -13.61 -8.42
CA ALA A 194 9.60 -12.27 -9.00
C ALA A 194 9.81 -11.16 -7.95
N VAL A 195 9.73 -11.48 -6.65
CA VAL A 195 9.85 -10.45 -5.60
C VAL A 195 11.30 -10.06 -5.45
N GLU A 196 11.59 -8.78 -5.66
CA GLU A 196 12.90 -8.14 -5.58
C GLU A 196 13.05 -7.43 -4.21
N GLU A 197 11.97 -6.83 -3.72
CA GLU A 197 11.96 -6.06 -2.48
C GLU A 197 10.90 -6.57 -1.50
N ILE A 198 11.34 -6.80 -0.25
CA ILE A 198 10.45 -7.10 0.85
C ILE A 198 10.62 -6.13 2.03
N GLN A 199 9.49 -5.67 2.54
CA GLN A 199 9.41 -4.96 3.82
C GLN A 199 8.56 -5.74 4.81
N LEU A 200 9.11 -5.95 6.00
CA LEU A 200 8.45 -6.58 7.14
C LEU A 200 8.37 -5.56 8.26
N SER A 201 7.16 -5.19 8.66
CA SER A 201 6.93 -4.17 9.69
C SER A 201 5.98 -4.70 10.74
N ASN A 202 6.43 -4.77 11.98
CA ASN A 202 5.66 -5.25 13.12
C ASN A 202 5.09 -6.66 12.87
N CYS A 203 5.97 -7.54 12.39
CA CYS A 203 5.68 -8.95 12.09
C CYS A 203 6.51 -9.84 13.03
N PRO A 204 5.94 -10.91 13.64
CA PRO A 204 6.62 -11.77 14.59
C PRO A 204 7.56 -12.78 13.91
N ILE A 205 8.36 -12.30 12.96
CA ILE A 205 9.45 -13.02 12.30
C ILE A 205 10.76 -12.69 13.01
N GLY A 206 11.59 -13.70 13.21
CA GLY A 206 12.88 -13.63 13.89
C GLY A 206 14.05 -14.04 13.01
N ASP A 207 15.17 -14.36 13.66
CA ASP A 207 16.46 -14.64 13.02
C ASP A 207 16.39 -15.83 12.05
N ASP A 208 15.65 -16.88 12.42
CA ASP A 208 15.47 -18.07 11.57
C ASP A 208 14.64 -17.77 10.32
N GLY A 209 13.65 -16.90 10.43
CA GLY A 209 12.81 -16.47 9.32
C GLY A 209 13.61 -15.72 8.27
N ILE A 210 14.41 -14.72 8.69
CA ILE A 210 15.26 -13.98 7.76
C ILE A 210 16.39 -14.85 7.18
N ALA A 211 16.90 -15.81 7.95
CA ALA A 211 17.87 -16.79 7.43
C ALA A 211 17.26 -17.73 6.38
N LYS A 212 15.94 -17.97 6.40
CA LYS A 212 15.25 -18.71 5.32
C LYS A 212 14.97 -17.82 4.12
N LEU A 213 14.72 -16.52 4.31
CA LEU A 213 14.53 -15.55 3.22
C LEU A 213 15.72 -15.49 2.27
N SER A 214 16.93 -15.68 2.78
CA SER A 214 18.16 -15.68 1.96
C SER A 214 18.25 -16.83 0.95
N ARG A 215 17.29 -17.77 0.96
CA ARG A 215 17.17 -18.79 -0.09
C ARG A 215 16.47 -18.26 -1.34
N SER A 216 15.93 -17.05 -1.28
CA SER A 216 15.34 -16.39 -2.44
C SER A 216 16.38 -16.21 -3.53
N SER A 217 15.96 -16.38 -4.77
CA SER A 217 16.80 -16.15 -5.95
C SER A 217 16.61 -14.76 -6.55
N SER A 218 15.62 -14.00 -6.09
CA SER A 218 15.22 -12.71 -6.67
C SER A 218 15.29 -11.55 -5.68
N ILE A 219 15.12 -11.80 -4.37
CA ILE A 219 15.10 -10.72 -3.38
C ILE A 219 16.54 -10.21 -3.18
N ASP A 220 16.70 -8.90 -3.27
CA ASP A 220 17.95 -8.20 -2.99
C ASP A 220 17.75 -6.97 -2.09
N VAL A 221 16.51 -6.59 -1.76
CA VAL A 221 16.19 -5.52 -0.82
C VAL A 221 15.36 -6.07 0.35
N LEU A 222 15.89 -5.98 1.58
CA LEU A 222 15.21 -6.39 2.82
C LEU A 222 15.11 -5.24 3.82
N THR A 223 13.88 -4.85 4.12
CA THR A 223 13.62 -3.83 5.14
C THR A 223 12.84 -4.39 6.32
N ILE A 224 13.32 -4.16 7.54
CA ILE A 224 12.75 -4.73 8.77
C ILE A 224 12.50 -3.63 9.81
N TYR A 225 11.26 -3.53 10.28
CA TYR A 225 10.84 -2.61 11.34
C TYR A 225 10.07 -3.37 12.43
N GLU A 226 10.42 -3.18 13.70
CA GLU A 226 9.65 -3.73 14.84
C GLU A 226 9.37 -5.25 14.75
N CYS A 227 10.32 -6.05 14.24
CA CYS A 227 10.24 -7.51 14.20
C CYS A 227 11.00 -8.15 15.38
N GLU A 228 10.94 -9.48 15.48
CA GLU A 228 11.63 -10.25 16.53
C GLU A 228 13.10 -10.59 16.19
N VAL A 229 13.60 -10.02 15.09
CA VAL A 229 14.98 -10.17 14.64
C VAL A 229 15.95 -9.47 15.60
N THR A 230 17.00 -10.18 15.99
CA THR A 230 18.06 -9.69 16.87
C THR A 230 19.20 -9.06 16.07
N MET A 231 20.04 -8.27 16.74
CA MET A 231 21.28 -7.77 16.13
C MET A 231 22.20 -8.91 15.67
N GLU A 232 22.28 -10.00 16.43
CA GLU A 232 23.12 -11.15 16.07
C GLU A 232 22.60 -11.82 14.79
N GLY A 233 21.28 -11.99 14.69
CA GLY A 233 20.60 -12.47 13.48
C GLY A 233 20.90 -11.60 12.27
N ILE A 234 20.79 -10.27 12.40
CA ILE A 234 21.15 -9.33 11.33
C ILE A 234 22.62 -9.48 10.94
N LEU A 235 23.56 -9.47 11.90
CA LEU A 235 24.99 -9.60 11.59
C LEU A 235 25.30 -10.92 10.87
N ARG A 236 24.66 -12.02 11.28
CA ARG A 236 24.77 -13.32 10.61
C ARG A 236 24.19 -13.27 9.20
N PHE A 237 23.03 -12.66 9.03
CA PHE A 237 22.38 -12.48 7.73
C PHE A 237 23.28 -11.70 6.76
N LEU A 238 23.84 -10.58 7.18
CA LEU A 238 24.69 -9.74 6.34
C LEU A 238 26.02 -10.39 5.96
N ARG A 239 26.59 -11.21 6.85
CA ARG A 239 27.79 -11.99 6.52
C ARG A 239 27.53 -12.99 5.40
N ASN A 240 26.32 -13.54 5.34
CA ASN A 240 25.94 -14.55 4.36
C ASN A 240 25.37 -13.95 3.07
N ASN A 241 24.92 -12.70 3.09
CA ASN A 241 24.24 -12.02 1.98
C ASN A 241 24.79 -10.59 1.79
N PRO A 242 26.10 -10.43 1.50
CA PRO A 242 26.75 -9.12 1.41
C PRO A 242 26.23 -8.24 0.25
N GLU A 243 25.58 -8.85 -0.74
CA GLU A 243 24.98 -8.18 -1.90
C GLU A 243 23.59 -7.58 -1.63
N TRP A 244 22.89 -8.01 -0.57
CA TRP A 244 21.55 -7.49 -0.27
C TRP A 244 21.62 -6.05 0.25
N GLU A 245 20.82 -5.16 -0.35
CA GLU A 245 20.47 -3.89 0.27
C GLU A 245 19.57 -4.19 1.48
N TRP A 246 19.87 -3.60 2.63
CA TRP A 246 19.06 -3.79 3.83
C TRP A 246 18.92 -2.51 4.62
N SER A 247 17.80 -2.40 5.32
CA SER A 247 17.52 -1.31 6.25
C SER A 247 16.78 -1.86 7.45
N CYS A 248 17.12 -1.37 8.63
CA CYS A 248 16.34 -1.60 9.81
C CYS A 248 15.90 -0.29 10.45
N GLY A 249 14.71 -0.30 11.04
CA GLY A 249 14.24 0.83 11.84
C GLY A 249 15.09 1.10 13.07
N SER A 250 14.75 2.20 13.75
CA SER A 250 15.30 2.57 15.05
C SER A 250 15.15 1.52 16.16
N ASP A 251 14.39 0.45 15.92
CA ASP A 251 13.82 -0.40 16.97
C ASP A 251 14.19 -1.89 16.86
N VAL A 252 15.23 -2.25 16.07
CA VAL A 252 15.83 -3.59 16.22
C VAL A 252 16.33 -3.72 17.66
N LYS A 253 15.96 -4.79 18.38
CA LYS A 253 16.37 -4.98 19.79
C LYS A 253 17.89 -4.89 19.91
N GLY A 254 18.39 -3.79 20.49
CA GLY A 254 19.81 -3.49 20.65
C GLY A 254 20.41 -2.48 19.64
N TYR A 255 19.65 -1.98 18.67
CA TYR A 255 20.07 -1.00 17.67
C TYR A 255 19.80 0.43 18.15
N TYR A 256 20.67 0.96 19.02
CA TYR A 256 20.79 2.40 19.21
C TYR A 256 22.12 2.88 18.61
N ARG A 257 22.07 3.42 17.39
CA ARG A 257 23.01 4.47 16.99
C ARG A 257 22.25 5.62 16.34
N LYS A 258 22.29 6.77 17.03
CA LYS A 258 22.08 8.09 16.42
C LYS A 258 23.09 8.21 15.28
N SER A 259 22.62 8.62 14.10
CA SER A 259 23.32 8.65 12.81
C SER A 259 23.56 7.26 12.22
N ASP A 260 22.84 6.92 11.16
CA ASP A 260 23.44 6.25 10.00
C ASP A 260 22.47 6.33 8.80
N GLN A 261 22.60 7.45 8.09
CA GLN A 261 22.28 7.53 6.68
C GLN A 261 23.32 6.69 5.94
N PHE A 262 22.97 5.52 5.42
CA PHE A 262 23.82 4.86 4.42
C PHE A 262 23.24 5.03 3.02
N ARG A 263 23.83 6.01 2.32
CA ARG A 263 23.84 6.12 0.87
C ARG A 263 24.68 4.97 0.29
N ARG A 264 24.18 4.43 -0.83
CA ARG A 264 24.89 3.59 -1.81
C ARG A 264 26.38 3.90 -1.92
N LYS A 265 27.23 2.88 -1.80
CA LYS A 265 28.49 2.84 -2.54
C LYS A 265 28.16 2.41 -3.96
N ARG A 266 28.06 3.39 -4.88
CA ARG A 266 28.37 3.10 -6.29
C ARG A 266 29.88 2.84 -6.34
N ASN A 267 30.25 1.61 -6.68
CA ASN A 267 31.62 1.29 -7.03
C ASN A 267 31.97 1.89 -8.41
N PRO A 268 33.27 2.16 -8.65
CA PRO A 268 33.78 3.15 -9.61
C PRO A 268 33.47 2.83 -11.07
#